data_AF-A0ABC8UQK2-F1
#
_entry.id   AF-A0ABC8UQK2-F1
#
_cell.length_a   1.000
_cell.length_b   1.000
_cell.length_c   1.000
_cell.angle_alpha   90.00
_cell.angle_beta   90.00
_cell.angle_gamma   90.00
#
_symmetry.space_group_name_H-M   'P 1'
#
loop_
_entity.id
_entity.type
_entity.pdbx_description
1 polymer ?
#
loop_
_entity_poly.entity_id
_entity_poly.type
_entity_poly.pdbx_seq_one_letter_code
_entity_poly.pdbx_strand_id
1 'polypeptide(L)' 'MPRISFPVLLLWGDQDPFTPLDGPVGKYFSSLPCEQPNVCLFVLEGVGHCPHDDRPDLVHEKLLPWLACLPAS' A
#
# COMPACT_ATOMS: atom_id res chain seq x y z
N MET A 1 0.45 -7.28 12.33
CA MET A 1 -0.13 -8.33 11.43
C MET A 1 0.37 -9.71 11.85
N PRO A 2 -0.41 -10.79 11.63
CA PRO A 2 0.13 -12.15 11.71
C PRO A 2 1.28 -12.31 10.71
N ARG A 3 2.15 -13.31 10.89
CA ARG A 3 3.21 -13.59 9.90
C ARG A 3 2.59 -14.11 8.61
N ILE A 4 2.63 -13.30 7.56
CA ILE A 4 2.16 -13.63 6.21
C ILE A 4 3.39 -13.85 5.33
N SER A 5 3.47 -14.99 4.65
CA SER A 5 4.57 -15.33 3.75
C SER A 5 4.31 -14.96 2.28
N PHE A 6 3.08 -14.58 1.95
CA PHE A 6 2.70 -14.16 0.59
C PHE A 6 3.12 -12.71 0.31
N PRO A 7 3.32 -12.35 -0.97
CA PRO A 7 3.50 -10.95 -1.37
C PRO A 7 2.31 -10.09 -0.90
N VAL A 8 2.62 -8.90 -0.38
CA VAL A 8 1.64 -7.92 0.11
C VAL A 8 1.89 -6.58 -0.57
N LEU A 9 0.83 -6.00 -1.12
CA LEU A 9 0.83 -4.63 -1.64
C LEU A 9 0.07 -3.71 -0.70
N LEU A 10 0.70 -2.63 -0.28
CA LEU A 10 0.11 -1.54 0.46
C LEU A 10 0.02 -0.32 -0.47
N LEU A 11 -1.19 0.23 -0.62
CA LEU A 11 -1.44 1.48 -1.35
C LEU A 11 -2.02 2.48 -0.35
N TRP A 12 -1.36 3.62 -0.18
CA TRP A 12 -1.70 4.59 0.86
C TRP A 12 -1.82 6.00 0.28
N GLY A 13 -2.90 6.73 0.58
CA GLY A 13 -3.03 8.12 0.16
C GLY A 13 -2.31 9.08 1.09
N ASP A 14 -1.51 9.99 0.55
CA ASP A 14 -0.75 10.97 1.35
C ASP A 14 -1.63 12.04 2.03
N GLN A 15 -2.89 12.19 1.58
CA GLN A 15 -3.89 13.10 2.15
C GLN A 15 -4.96 12.34 2.96
N ASP A 16 -4.69 11.11 3.40
CA ASP A 16 -5.60 10.38 4.29
C ASP A 16 -5.78 11.11 5.64
N PRO A 17 -7.00 11.63 5.94
CA PRO A 17 -7.25 12.35 7.19
C PRO A 17 -7.52 11.42 8.39
N PHE A 18 -7.84 10.15 8.15
CA PHE A 18 -8.25 9.19 9.18
C PHE A 18 -7.08 8.36 9.68
N THR A 19 -6.21 7.93 8.78
CA THR A 19 -4.97 7.23 9.11
C THR A 19 -3.77 7.91 8.44
N PRO A 20 -3.34 9.07 8.94
CA PRO A 20 -2.24 9.81 8.32
C PRO A 20 -0.93 9.02 8.40
N LEU A 21 -0.07 9.20 7.39
CA LEU A 21 1.21 8.48 7.25
C LEU A 21 2.15 8.69 8.45
N ASP A 22 2.14 9.88 9.04
CA ASP A 22 2.94 10.23 10.22
C ASP A 22 2.25 9.85 11.55
N GLY A 23 1.02 9.36 11.50
CA GLY A 23 0.30 8.77 12.62
C GLY A 23 0.84 7.39 13.02
N PRO A 24 0.38 6.81 14.14
CA PRO A 24 0.91 5.55 14.66
C PRO A 24 0.68 4.38 13.71
N VAL A 25 -0.48 4.32 13.04
CA VAL A 25 -0.81 3.27 12.08
C VAL A 25 -0.01 3.45 10.79
N GLY A 26 0.02 4.66 10.24
CA GLY A 26 0.80 4.99 9.04
C GLY A 26 2.29 4.69 9.21
N LYS A 27 2.89 5.07 10.35
CA LYS A 27 4.28 4.76 10.67
C LYS A 27 4.57 3.26 10.74
N TYR A 28 3.68 2.50 11.39
CA TYR A 28 3.81 1.05 11.46
C TYR A 28 3.82 0.42 10.06
N PHE A 29 2.83 0.73 9.22
CA PHE A 29 2.77 0.16 7.87
C PHE A 29 3.89 0.67 6.95
N SER A 30 4.36 1.90 7.15
CA SER A 30 5.47 2.49 6.41
C SER A 30 6.84 1.88 6.76
N SER A 31 7.00 1.27 7.95
CA SER A 31 8.24 0.57 8.30
C SER A 31 8.30 -0.85 7.75
N LEU A 32 7.15 -1.48 7.45
CA LEU A 32 7.08 -2.88 7.03
C LEU A 32 7.92 -3.22 5.81
N PRO A 33 8.02 -2.41 4.73
CA PRO A 33 8.86 -2.74 3.58
C PRO A 33 10.35 -2.89 3.92
N CYS A 34 10.84 -2.23 4.98
CA CYS A 34 12.21 -2.37 5.46
C CYS A 34 12.40 -3.62 6.33
N GLU A 35 11.34 -4.10 6.98
CA GLU A 35 11.37 -5.22 7.91
C GLU A 35 10.98 -6.55 7.25
N GLN A 36 10.17 -6.50 6.20
CA GLN A 36 9.56 -7.66 5.55
C GLN A 36 9.70 -7.55 4.02
N PRO A 37 10.56 -8.38 3.39
CA PRO A 37 10.85 -8.27 1.96
C PRO A 37 9.67 -8.64 1.05
N ASN A 38 8.63 -9.28 1.60
CA ASN A 38 7.39 -9.59 0.88
C ASN A 38 6.37 -8.44 0.89
N VAL A 39 6.67 -7.30 1.53
CA VAL A 39 5.78 -6.15 1.60
C VAL A 39 6.28 -5.04 0.70
N CYS A 40 5.42 -4.56 -0.19
CA CYS A 40 5.65 -3.39 -1.04
C CYS A 40 4.66 -2.29 -0.67
N LEU A 41 5.12 -1.04 -0.53
CA LEU A 41 4.30 0.12 -0.24
C LEU A 41 4.44 1.17 -1.34
N PHE A 42 3.32 1.67 -1.83
CA PHE A 42 3.25 2.89 -2.62
C PHE A 42 2.39 3.93 -1.93
N VAL A 43 2.97 5.12 -1.76
CA VAL A 43 2.23 6.32 -1.35
C VAL A 43 1.76 7.05 -2.60
N LEU A 44 0.47 7.37 -2.65
CA LEU A 44 -0.20 7.99 -3.78
C LEU A 44 -0.45 9.48 -3.46
N GLU A 45 0.15 10.35 -4.28
CA GLU A 45 0.09 11.80 -4.10
C GLU A 45 -1.30 12.36 -4.43
N GLY A 46 -1.81 13.22 -3.55
CA GLY A 46 -3.13 13.84 -3.65
C GLY A 46 -4.29 12.86 -3.44
N VAL A 47 -4.08 11.75 -2.72
CA VAL A 47 -5.09 10.71 -2.51
C VAL A 47 -5.50 10.65 -1.04
N GLY A 48 -6.81 10.48 -0.78
CA GLY A 48 -7.37 10.38 0.56
C GLY A 48 -7.36 8.96 1.14
N HIS A 49 -8.34 8.67 2.00
CA HIS A 49 -8.39 7.44 2.79
C HIS A 49 -8.77 6.19 1.99
N CYS A 50 -9.56 6.34 0.93
CA CYS A 50 -10.02 5.22 0.11
C CYS A 50 -9.40 5.33 -1.29
N PRO A 51 -8.11 4.99 -1.50
CA PRO A 51 -7.44 5.19 -2.77
C PRO A 51 -8.18 4.65 -4.00
N HIS A 52 -8.86 3.52 -3.87
CA HIS A 52 -9.59 2.88 -4.97
C HIS A 52 -10.88 3.60 -5.35
N ASP A 53 -11.49 4.32 -4.41
CA ASP A 53 -12.65 5.18 -4.67
C ASP A 53 -12.21 6.59 -5.11
N ASP A 54 -11.18 7.13 -4.46
CA ASP A 54 -10.69 8.50 -4.68
C ASP A 54 -9.99 8.66 -6.03
N ARG A 55 -9.07 7.74 -6.36
CA ARG A 55 -8.22 7.78 -7.58
C ARG A 55 -7.99 6.36 -8.12
N PRO A 56 -9.02 5.69 -8.65
CA PRO A 56 -8.94 4.32 -9.16
C PRO A 56 -7.83 4.14 -10.21
N ASP A 57 -7.60 5.14 -11.06
CA ASP A 57 -6.55 5.08 -12.08
C ASP A 57 -5.16 4.94 -11.48
N LEU A 58 -4.84 5.73 -10.44
CA LEU A 58 -3.55 5.64 -9.74
C LEU A 58 -3.38 4.31 -9.01
N VAL A 59 -4.48 3.77 -8.47
CA VAL A 59 -4.46 2.43 -7.88
C VAL A 59 -4.16 1.38 -8.94
N HIS A 60 -4.83 1.40 -10.08
CA HIS A 60 -4.60 0.45 -11.16
C HIS A 60 -3.18 0.52 -11.73
N GLU A 61 -2.60 1.73 -11.84
CA GLU A 61 -1.21 1.92 -12.26
C GLU A 61 -0.19 1.18 -11.37
N LYS A 62 -0.49 0.99 -10.08
CA LYS A 62 0.37 0.22 -9.15
C LYS A 62 -0.06 -1.23 -9.03
N LEU A 63 -1.35 -1.49 -8.98
CA LEU A 63 -1.94 -2.81 -8.74
C LEU A 63 -1.69 -3.77 -9.91
N LEU A 64 -1.95 -3.36 -11.15
CA LEU A 64 -1.88 -4.26 -12.30
C LEU A 64 -0.45 -4.77 -12.57
N PRO A 65 0.60 -3.91 -12.57
CA PRO A 65 1.97 -4.40 -12.71
C PRO A 65 2.39 -5.30 -11.54
N TRP A 66 1.96 -4.98 -10.32
CA TRP A 66 2.25 -5.81 -9.16
C TRP A 66 1.63 -7.21 -9.29
N LEU A 67 0.36 -7.30 -9.70
CA LEU A 67 -0.32 -8.57 -9.95
C LEU A 67 0.37 -9.40 -11.06
N ALA A 68 0.81 -8.75 -12.13
CA ALA A 68 1.50 -9.42 -13.24
C ALA A 68 2.86 -10.02 -12.83
N CYS A 69 3.47 -9.53 -11.75
CA CYS A 69 4.72 -10.05 -11.21
C CYS A 69 4.53 -11.19 -10.20
N LEU A 70 3.30 -11.53 -9.83
CA LEU A 70 3.04 -12.63 -8.89
C LEU A 70 3.23 -14.00 -9.58
N PRO A 71 3.77 -14.99 -8.87
CA PRO A 71 3.85 -16.34 -9.39
C PRO A 71 2.45 -16.92 -9.63
N ALA A 72 2.27 -17.62 -10.75
CA ALA A 72 1.06 -18.40 -11.00
C ALA A 72 0.90 -19.46 -9.90
N SER A 73 -0.34 -19.65 -9.44
CA SER A 73 -0.69 -20.65 -8.42
C SER A 73 -0.73 -22.07 -8.99
#